data_AF-A0A6H5HQ08-F1
#
_entry.id   AF-A0A6H5HQ08-F1
#
_cell.length_a   1.000
_cell.length_b   1.000
_cell.length_c   1.000
_cell.angle_alpha   90.00
_cell.angle_beta   90.00
_cell.angle_gamma   90.00
#
_symmetry.space_group_name_H-M   'P 1'
#
loop_
_entity.id
_entity.type
_entity.pdbx_description
1 polymer ?
#
loop_
_entity_poly.entity_id
_entity_poly.type
_entity_poly.pdbx_seq_one_letter_code
_entity_poly.pdbx_strand_id
1 'polypeptide(L)'
;MGTAPIAAIPSQKPQAFHAIVAEEPLDNLLEKFWTIEEVPNGPHNAPEDSACEQYYLNTVGREPDGRFVVALPFRKSPPLLGDSLGQATRRFLQLERRLSRSPELFNQYKKVMQGYLDEGYLSVVPAVELTQNREAYYIPHHGVMKSESSSTLLC
;
A
#
# COMPACT_ATOMS: atom_id res chain seq x y z
N MET A 1 4.24 -88.39 -3.53
CA MET A 1 4.20 -87.19 -2.67
C MET A 1 5.59 -86.56 -2.68
N GLY A 2 5.98 -85.54 -3.43
CA GLY A 2 5.43 -84.74 -4.52
C GLY A 2 6.59 -83.81 -4.91
N THR A 3 7.22 -84.00 -6.08
CA THR A 3 8.30 -83.13 -6.55
C THR A 3 7.67 -81.99 -7.33
N ALA A 4 7.64 -80.79 -6.75
CA ALA A 4 7.21 -79.59 -7.44
C ALA A 4 8.21 -79.24 -8.55
N PRO A 5 7.76 -78.83 -9.76
CA PRO A 5 8.67 -78.44 -10.82
C PRO A 5 9.26 -77.06 -10.48
N ILE A 6 10.58 -76.96 -10.48
CA ILE A 6 11.27 -75.67 -10.45
C ILE A 6 11.13 -75.09 -11.86
N ALA A 7 10.23 -74.12 -12.02
CA ALA A 7 10.16 -73.34 -13.23
C ALA A 7 11.46 -72.52 -13.35
N ALA A 8 12.19 -72.70 -14.45
CA ALA A 8 13.36 -71.89 -14.75
C ALA A 8 12.91 -70.43 -14.89
N ILE A 9 13.38 -69.56 -13.98
CA ILE A 9 13.16 -68.12 -14.10
C ILE A 9 14.01 -67.65 -15.28
N PRO A 10 13.42 -67.07 -16.35
CA PRO A 10 14.20 -66.58 -17.45
C PRO A 10 15.09 -65.44 -16.96
N SER A 11 16.38 -65.50 -17.28
CA SER A 11 17.33 -64.42 -17.00
C SER A 11 16.89 -63.18 -17.77
N GLN A 12 16.20 -62.26 -17.09
CA GLN A 12 15.89 -60.96 -17.65
C GLN A 12 17.17 -60.12 -17.64
N LYS A 13 17.66 -59.78 -18.83
CA LYS A 13 18.72 -58.77 -18.99
C LYS A 13 18.24 -57.46 -18.33
N PRO A 14 19.10 -56.71 -17.63
CA PRO A 14 18.69 -55.43 -17.05
C PRO A 14 18.24 -54.51 -18.17
N GLN A 15 16.93 -54.22 -18.21
CA GLN A 15 16.38 -53.21 -19.09
C GLN A 15 16.58 -51.85 -18.43
N ALA A 16 17.48 -51.06 -19.00
CA ALA A 16 17.55 -49.64 -18.68
C ALA A 16 16.37 -48.95 -19.36
N PHE A 17 15.46 -48.39 -18.58
CA PHE A 17 14.40 -47.53 -19.07
C PHE A 17 14.94 -46.10 -19.10
N HIS A 18 15.05 -45.52 -20.29
CA HIS A 18 15.38 -44.10 -20.45
C HIS A 18 14.07 -43.34 -20.59
N ALA A 19 13.64 -42.69 -19.51
CA ALA A 19 12.50 -41.79 -19.54
C ALA A 19 12.99 -40.42 -20.05
N ILE A 20 12.75 -40.14 -21.33
CA ILE A 20 12.92 -38.79 -21.86
C ILE A 20 11.65 -38.03 -21.46
N VAL A 21 11.77 -37.17 -20.45
CA VAL A 21 10.75 -36.16 -20.21
C VAL A 21 10.88 -35.18 -21.36
N ALA A 22 9.91 -35.20 -22.27
CA ALA A 22 9.80 -34.16 -23.28
C ALA A 22 9.42 -32.87 -22.56
N GLU A 23 10.42 -32.08 -22.18
CA GLU A 23 10.21 -30.72 -21.71
C GLU A 23 9.63 -29.90 -22.86
N GLU A 24 8.69 -28.99 -22.56
CA GLU A 24 8.24 -28.06 -23.59
C GLU A 24 9.45 -27.29 -24.14
N PRO A 25 9.54 -27.12 -25.47
CA PRO A 25 10.59 -26.31 -26.07
C PRO A 25 10.65 -24.95 -25.38
N LEU A 26 11.85 -24.48 -25.06
CA LEU A 26 12.06 -23.20 -24.36
C LEU A 26 11.33 -22.05 -25.07
N ASP A 27 11.31 -22.06 -26.40
CA ASP A 27 10.63 -21.07 -27.22
C ASP A 27 9.12 -21.02 -26.94
N ASN A 28 8.47 -22.19 -26.77
CA ASN A 28 7.05 -22.27 -26.44
C ASN A 28 6.79 -21.77 -25.02
N LEU A 29 7.69 -22.06 -24.08
CA LEU A 29 7.58 -21.58 -22.71
C LEU A 29 7.75 -20.06 -22.64
N LEU A 30 8.68 -19.50 -23.40
CA LEU A 30 8.89 -18.06 -23.52
C LEU A 30 7.69 -17.37 -24.19
N GLU A 31 7.15 -17.93 -25.28
CA GLU A 31 5.97 -17.38 -25.94
C GLU A 31 4.76 -17.38 -24.99
N LYS A 32 4.52 -18.47 -24.27
CA LYS A 32 3.46 -18.53 -23.25
C LYS A 32 3.69 -17.54 -22.12
N PHE A 33 4.93 -17.43 -21.63
CA PHE A 33 5.29 -16.48 -20.59
C PHE A 33 4.94 -15.05 -21.02
N TRP A 34 5.38 -14.64 -22.21
CA TRP A 34 5.07 -13.30 -22.73
C TRP A 34 3.58 -13.12 -23.01
N THR A 35 2.89 -14.13 -23.52
CA THR A 35 1.43 -14.05 -23.75
C THR A 35 0.65 -13.82 -22.46
N ILE A 36 1.12 -14.36 -21.33
CA ILE A 36 0.46 -14.22 -20.02
C ILE A 36 0.82 -12.89 -19.35
N GLU A 37 2.08 -12.47 -19.45
CA GLU A 37 2.59 -11.25 -18.80
C GLU A 37 2.33 -9.98 -19.63
N GLU A 38 2.12 -10.10 -20.94
CA GLU A 38 1.77 -8.96 -21.78
C GLU A 38 0.38 -8.45 -21.44
N VAL A 39 0.30 -7.16 -21.13
CA VAL A 39 -0.97 -6.45 -21.06
C VAL A 39 -1.57 -6.44 -22.47
N PRO A 40 -2.84 -6.88 -22.65
CA PRO A 40 -3.46 -6.89 -23.97
C PRO A 40 -3.36 -5.52 -24.65
N ASN A 41 -2.70 -5.48 -25.81
CA ASN A 41 -2.63 -4.30 -26.67
C ASN A 41 -3.99 -4.10 -27.36
N GLY A 42 -4.97 -3.63 -26.60
CA GLY A 42 -6.30 -3.33 -27.07
C GLY A 42 -6.81 -2.01 -26.48
N PRO A 43 -7.65 -1.26 -27.22
CA PRO A 43 -8.29 -0.09 -26.66
C PRO A 43 -9.14 -0.54 -25.47
N HIS A 44 -8.83 0.03 -24.30
CA HIS A 44 -9.61 -0.11 -23.09
C HIS A 44 -10.90 0.69 -23.26
N ASN A 45 -11.87 0.08 -23.96
CA ASN A 45 -13.11 0.73 -24.38
C ASN A 45 -14.17 0.80 -23.29
N ALA A 46 -13.88 0.34 -22.06
CA ALA A 46 -14.83 0.51 -20.99
C ALA A 46 -14.94 2.02 -20.66
N PRO A 47 -16.15 2.57 -20.49
CA PRO A 47 -16.32 3.96 -20.10
C PRO A 47 -15.57 4.32 -18.80
N GLU A 48 -15.41 3.35 -17.89
CA GLU A 48 -14.64 3.52 -16.65
C GLU A 48 -13.14 3.72 -16.92
N ASP A 49 -12.57 3.03 -17.92
CA ASP A 49 -11.15 3.13 -18.27
C ASP A 49 -10.86 4.51 -18.85
N SER A 50 -11.71 4.99 -19.77
CA SER A 50 -11.58 6.34 -20.34
C SER A 50 -11.72 7.43 -19.28
N ALA A 51 -12.65 7.27 -18.33
CA ALA A 51 -12.80 8.21 -17.22
C ALA A 51 -11.57 8.21 -16.30
N CYS A 52 -10.99 7.03 -16.03
CA CYS A 52 -9.76 6.88 -15.24
C CYS A 52 -8.56 7.55 -15.93
N GLU A 53 -8.40 7.34 -17.24
CA GLU A 53 -7.33 7.97 -18.03
C GLU A 53 -7.48 9.49 -18.04
N GLN A 54 -8.69 10.01 -18.28
CA GLN A 54 -8.94 11.45 -18.19
C GLN A 54 -8.66 12.00 -16.79
N TYR A 55 -9.06 11.28 -15.73
CA TYR A 55 -8.75 11.68 -14.36
C TYR A 55 -7.24 11.75 -14.13
N TYR A 56 -6.50 10.73 -14.56
CA TYR A 56 -5.04 10.70 -14.47
C TYR A 56 -4.41 11.90 -15.19
N LEU A 57 -4.76 12.12 -16.46
CA LEU A 57 -4.22 13.22 -17.26
C LEU A 57 -4.52 14.60 -16.66
N ASN A 58 -5.68 14.76 -16.02
CA ASN A 58 -6.11 16.04 -15.46
C ASN A 58 -5.58 16.29 -14.03
N THR A 59 -5.20 15.26 -13.28
CA THR A 59 -4.91 15.37 -11.85
C THR A 59 -3.53 14.90 -11.43
N VAL A 60 -2.82 14.18 -12.32
CA VAL A 60 -1.45 13.74 -12.08
C VAL A 60 -0.49 14.69 -12.78
N GLY A 61 0.41 15.26 -11.99
CA GLY A 61 1.44 16.17 -12.46
C GLY A 61 2.80 15.82 -11.86
N ARG A 62 3.84 16.46 -12.38
CA ARG A 62 5.19 16.38 -11.84
C ARG A 62 5.68 17.77 -11.49
N GLU A 63 6.12 17.95 -10.26
CA GLU A 63 6.71 19.21 -9.79
C GLU A 63 8.12 19.42 -10.36
N PRO A 64 8.64 20.67 -10.37
CA PRO A 64 9.97 20.97 -10.89
C PRO A 64 11.11 20.22 -10.20
N ASP A 65 10.92 19.79 -8.95
CA ASP A 65 11.88 18.98 -8.20
C ASP A 65 11.80 17.47 -8.54
N GLY A 66 10.86 17.09 -9.41
CA GLY A 66 10.66 15.73 -9.90
C GLY A 66 9.65 14.90 -9.12
N ARG A 67 8.99 15.44 -8.07
CA ARG A 67 7.94 14.74 -7.32
C ARG A 67 6.66 14.61 -8.13
N PHE A 68 5.97 13.49 -7.97
CA PHE A 68 4.63 13.33 -8.52
C PHE A 68 3.60 13.90 -7.56
N VAL A 69 2.69 14.71 -8.09
CA VAL A 69 1.49 15.18 -7.40
C VAL A 69 0.32 14.44 -8.00
N VAL A 70 -0.42 13.74 -7.15
CA VAL A 70 -1.58 12.93 -7.54
C VAL A 70 -2.78 13.37 -6.71
N ALA A 71 -3.93 13.55 -7.36
CA ALA A 71 -5.17 13.68 -6.62
C ALA A 71 -5.62 12.31 -6.10
N LEU A 72 -6.33 12.29 -4.96
CA LEU A 72 -6.88 11.06 -4.40
C LEU A 72 -7.97 10.49 -5.33
N PRO A 73 -7.77 9.30 -5.92
CA PRO A 73 -8.74 8.75 -6.86
C PRO A 73 -9.93 8.16 -6.09
N PHE A 74 -11.10 8.76 -6.25
CA PHE A 74 -12.35 8.21 -5.73
C PHE A 74 -13.19 7.64 -6.87
N ARG A 75 -13.69 6.41 -6.70
CA ARG A 75 -14.59 5.77 -7.69
C ARG A 75 -15.95 6.48 -7.82
N LYS A 76 -16.37 7.17 -6.76
CA LYS A 76 -17.58 8.01 -6.67
C LYS A 76 -17.19 9.32 -5.98
N SER A 77 -18.13 10.24 -5.76
CA SER A 77 -17.88 11.41 -4.92
C SER A 77 -17.26 11.00 -3.57
N PRO A 78 -16.29 11.77 -3.05
CA PRO A 78 -15.68 11.48 -1.75
C PRO A 78 -16.74 11.24 -0.68
N PRO A 79 -16.58 10.23 0.18
CA PRO A 79 -17.55 9.96 1.24
C PRO A 79 -17.52 11.09 2.27
N LEU A 80 -18.70 11.50 2.74
CA LEU A 80 -18.82 12.39 3.89
C LEU A 80 -18.43 11.62 5.15
N LEU A 81 -17.32 11.99 5.80
CA LEU A 81 -16.84 11.32 7.02
C LEU A 81 -17.65 11.67 8.29
N GLY A 82 -18.70 12.49 8.14
CA GLY A 82 -19.54 12.96 9.25
C GLY A 82 -18.85 13.99 10.17
N ASP A 83 -19.48 14.29 11.30
CA ASP A 83 -18.92 15.20 12.30
C ASP A 83 -17.83 14.51 13.13
N SER A 84 -16.58 14.86 12.82
CA SER A 84 -15.37 14.36 13.47
C SER A 84 -14.80 15.32 14.52
N LEU A 85 -15.28 16.58 14.57
CA LEU A 85 -14.70 17.64 15.39
C LEU A 85 -14.82 17.33 16.89
N GLY A 86 -15.99 16.87 17.33
CA GLY A 86 -16.23 16.57 18.74
C GLY A 86 -15.30 15.47 19.28
N GLN A 87 -15.07 14.43 18.48
CA GLN A 87 -14.18 13.33 18.84
C GLN A 87 -12.70 13.79 18.86
N ALA A 88 -12.26 14.50 17.82
CA ALA A 88 -10.91 15.05 17.75
C ALA A 88 -10.64 16.01 18.92
N THR A 89 -11.58 16.91 19.24
CA THR A 89 -11.48 17.85 20.36
C THR A 89 -11.33 17.14 21.69
N ARG A 90 -12.16 16.11 21.96
CA ARG A 90 -12.08 15.34 23.22
C ARG A 90 -10.71 14.67 23.37
N ARG A 91 -10.16 14.12 22.28
CA ARG A 91 -8.84 13.47 22.28
C ARG A 91 -7.71 14.48 22.42
N PHE A 92 -7.82 15.64 21.77
CA PHE A 92 -6.88 16.75 21.91
C PHE A 92 -6.78 17.23 23.38
N LEU A 93 -7.91 17.46 24.05
CA LEU A 93 -7.91 17.86 25.46
C LEU A 93 -7.32 16.77 26.39
N GLN A 94 -7.48 15.49 26.06
CA GLN A 94 -6.83 14.40 26.79
C GLN A 94 -5.31 14.41 26.59
N LEU A 95 -4.86 14.63 25.35
CA LEU A 95 -3.44 14.77 25.02
C LEU A 95 -2.84 15.97 25.76
N GLU A 96 -3.48 17.13 25.73
CA GLU A 96 -3.03 18.34 26.42
C GLU A 96 -2.81 18.09 27.92
N ARG A 97 -3.75 17.43 28.61
CA ARG A 97 -3.61 17.06 30.02
C ARG A 97 -2.47 16.08 30.29
N ARG A 98 -2.17 15.19 29.33
CA ARG A 98 -1.04 14.26 29.44
C ARG A 98 0.29 15.00 29.26
N LEU A 99 0.35 15.91 28.29
CA LEU A 99 1.52 16.74 28.03
C LEU A 99 1.81 17.70 29.21
N SER A 100 0.78 18.29 29.81
CA SER A 100 0.96 19.21 30.94
C SER A 100 1.54 18.55 32.20
N ARG A 101 1.38 17.24 32.34
CA ARG A 101 1.92 16.45 33.47
C ARG A 101 3.37 16.00 33.24
N SER A 102 3.90 16.10 32.02
CA SER A 102 5.25 15.64 31.68
C SER A 102 5.95 16.66 30.77
N PRO A 103 6.80 17.54 31.33
CA PRO A 103 7.55 18.53 30.56
C PRO A 103 8.44 17.91 29.48
N GLU A 104 9.02 16.74 29.75
CA GLU A 104 9.83 16.00 28.80
C GLU A 104 9.01 15.57 27.58
N LEU A 105 7.85 14.93 27.80
CA LEU A 105 6.95 14.52 26.72
C LEU A 105 6.45 15.72 25.91
N PHE A 106 6.12 16.83 26.57
CA PHE A 106 5.72 18.06 25.89
C PHE A 106 6.81 18.61 24.97
N ASN A 107 8.06 18.68 25.44
CA ASN A 107 9.18 19.17 24.66
C ASN A 107 9.45 18.29 23.43
N GLN A 108 9.39 16.96 23.59
CA GLN A 108 9.54 16.04 22.46
C GLN A 108 8.40 16.18 21.45
N TYR A 109 7.15 16.22 21.92
CA TYR A 109 5.98 16.43 21.06
C TYR A 109 6.09 17.73 20.28
N LYS A 110 6.42 18.84 20.95
CA LYS A 110 6.61 20.16 20.33
C LYS A 110 7.69 20.13 19.27
N LYS A 111 8.83 19.49 19.55
CA LYS A 111 9.95 19.37 18.61
C LYS A 111 9.52 18.69 17.30
N VAL A 112 8.76 17.60 17.38
CA VAL A 112 8.31 16.88 16.19
C VAL A 112 7.27 17.69 15.40
N MET A 113 6.27 18.29 16.08
CA MET A 113 5.28 19.12 15.39
C MET A 113 5.93 20.33 14.70
N GLN A 114 6.97 20.91 15.30
CA GLN A 114 7.74 21.97 14.66
C GLN A 114 8.50 21.45 13.44
N GLY A 115 9.12 20.27 13.52
CA GLY A 115 9.79 19.65 12.36
C GLY A 115 8.83 19.46 11.18
N TYR A 116 7.60 19.00 11.42
CA TYR A 116 6.59 18.87 10.36
C TYR A 116 6.17 20.22 9.75
N LEU A 117 6.15 21.30 10.53
CA LEU A 117 5.92 22.64 10.00
C LEU A 117 7.11 23.13 9.17
N ASP A 118 8.34 22.93 9.66
CA ASP A 118 9.57 23.36 9.01
C ASP A 118 9.81 22.62 7.68
N GLU A 119 9.47 21.33 7.63
CA GLU A 119 9.54 20.48 6.42
C GLU A 119 8.37 20.72 5.45
N GLY A 120 7.37 21.51 5.85
CA GLY A 120 6.20 21.83 5.02
C GLY A 120 5.17 20.69 4.93
N TYR A 121 5.23 19.69 5.81
CA TYR A 121 4.26 18.60 5.87
C TYR A 121 2.95 19.04 6.54
N LEU A 122 3.03 20.04 7.42
CA LEU A 122 1.88 20.66 8.06
C LEU A 122 1.87 22.16 7.77
N SER A 123 0.68 22.74 7.74
CA SER A 123 0.47 24.19 7.69
C SER A 123 -0.64 24.60 8.65
N VAL A 124 -0.60 25.86 9.09
CA VAL A 124 -1.66 26.42 9.92
C VAL A 124 -2.86 26.72 9.04
N VAL A 125 -4.02 26.15 9.39
CA VAL A 125 -5.27 26.41 8.69
C VAL A 125 -5.67 27.89 8.89
N PRO A 126 -5.88 28.66 7.81
CA PRO A 126 -6.30 30.06 7.92
C PRO A 126 -7.66 30.21 8.62
N ALA A 127 -7.81 31.21 9.47
CA ALA A 127 -9.05 31.43 10.24
C ALA A 127 -10.30 31.61 9.35
N VAL A 128 -10.12 32.17 8.15
CA VAL A 128 -11.21 32.34 7.17
C VAL A 128 -11.78 30.98 6.75
N GLU A 129 -10.92 29.97 6.58
CA GLU A 129 -11.33 28.61 6.17
C GLU A 129 -12.08 27.87 7.28
N LEU A 130 -11.92 28.27 8.53
CA LEU A 130 -12.68 27.72 9.67
C LEU A 130 -14.12 28.25 9.71
N THR A 131 -14.38 29.41 9.11
CA THR A 131 -15.69 30.09 9.12
C THR A 131 -16.50 29.86 7.86
N GLN A 132 -15.82 29.62 6.73
CA GLN A 132 -16.46 29.14 5.53
C GLN A 132 -16.88 27.70 5.80
N ASN A 133 -18.17 27.40 5.72
CA ASN A 133 -18.77 26.08 5.93
C ASN A 133 -18.30 25.05 4.88
N ARG A 134 -17.00 24.81 4.83
CA ARG A 134 -16.32 23.82 4.00
C ARG A 134 -16.33 22.50 4.75
N GLU A 135 -16.38 21.42 4.00
CA GLU A 135 -16.27 20.06 4.53
C GLU A 135 -14.87 19.85 5.10
N ALA A 136 -14.70 20.13 6.39
CA ALA A 136 -13.47 19.91 7.14
C ALA A 136 -13.56 18.60 7.93
N TYR A 137 -12.49 17.81 7.88
CA TYR A 137 -12.37 16.57 8.63
C TYR A 137 -11.25 16.68 9.66
N TYR A 138 -11.55 16.29 10.90
CA TYR A 138 -10.65 16.40 12.03
C TYR A 138 -10.20 15.01 12.46
N ILE A 139 -8.90 14.74 12.37
CA ILE A 139 -8.32 13.46 12.76
C ILE A 139 -7.75 13.60 14.18
N PRO A 140 -8.17 12.75 15.14
CA PRO A 140 -7.54 12.72 16.45
C PRO A 140 -6.06 12.35 16.32
N HIS A 141 -5.17 13.23 16.76
CA HIS A 141 -3.74 12.95 16.80
C HIS A 141 -3.35 12.25 18.12
N HIS A 142 -2.52 11.21 18.05
CA HIS A 142 -2.03 10.49 19.23
C HIS A 142 -0.53 10.23 19.14
N GLY A 143 0.24 10.93 19.97
CA GLY A 143 1.68 10.69 20.01
C GLY A 143 2.07 9.37 20.69
N VAL A 144 2.79 8.54 19.94
CA VAL A 144 3.38 7.27 20.39
C VAL A 144 4.85 7.49 20.77
N MET A 145 5.26 6.99 21.94
CA MET A 145 6.65 7.02 22.38
C MET A 145 7.29 5.65 22.24
N LYS A 146 8.50 5.59 21.65
CA LYS A 146 9.32 4.39 21.64
C LYS A 146 10.49 4.60 22.60
N SER A 147 10.64 3.71 23.58
CA SER A 147 11.66 3.79 24.63
C SER A 147 13.09 3.59 24.12
N GLU A 148 13.28 2.93 22.97
CA GLU A 148 14.60 2.55 22.44
C GLU A 148 15.08 3.43 21.27
N SER A 149 14.27 4.41 20.86
CA SER A 149 14.62 5.33 19.78
C SER A 149 14.83 6.73 20.37
N SER A 150 15.96 7.36 20.05
CA SER A 150 16.20 8.78 20.37
C SER A 150 15.22 9.73 19.65
N SER A 151 14.44 9.19 18.70
CA SER A 151 13.34 9.87 18.03
C SER A 151 12.01 9.19 18.35
N THR A 152 11.09 9.99 18.90
CA THR A 152 9.68 9.66 19.04
C THR A 152 9.07 9.56 17.64
N LEU A 153 8.74 8.35 17.19
CA LEU A 153 7.96 8.14 15.97
C LEU A 153 6.51 8.53 16.27
N LEU A 154 6.15 9.78 15.96
CA LEU A 154 4.77 10.25 15.98
C LEU A 154 4.13 9.94 14.62
N CYS A 155 3.16 9.02 14.62
CA CYS A 155 2.16 8.94 13.55
C CYS A 155 0.94 9.78 13.95
#